data_AF-A0A7J2H5W2-F1
#
_entry.id   AF-A0A7J2H5W2-F1
#
_cell.length_a   1.000
_cell.length_b   1.000
_cell.length_c   1.000
_cell.angle_alpha   90.00
_cell.angle_beta   90.00
_cell.angle_gamma   90.00
#
_symmetry.space_group_name_H-M   'P 1'
#
loop_
_entity.id
_entity.type
_entity.pdbx_description
1 polymer ?
#
loop_
_entity_poly.entity_id
_entity_poly.type
_entity_poly.pdbx_seq_one_letter_code
_entity_poly.pdbx_strand_id
1 'polypeptide(L)' 'MATIKVLLGGLVVALAAAALAALAWIACYEVRACEGNPHTYTGYVLVAILSLLILSLMHVVSAKLRK' A
#
# COMPACT_ATOMS: atom_id res chain seq x y z
N MET A 1 25.31 -0.76 6.25
CA MET A 1 24.59 0.22 5.39
C MET A 1 23.83 -0.44 4.22
N ALA A 2 24.37 -1.47 3.55
CA ALA A 2 23.66 -2.16 2.45
C ALA A 2 22.38 -2.88 2.89
N THR A 3 22.40 -3.55 4.05
CA THR A 3 21.24 -4.26 4.62
C THR A 3 20.03 -3.38 4.87
N ILE A 4 20.23 -2.15 5.34
CA ILE A 4 19.13 -1.18 5.58
C ILE A 4 18.46 -0.77 4.27
N LYS A 5 19.24 -0.58 3.18
CA LYS A 5 18.68 -0.26 1.86
C LYS A 5 17.87 -1.41 1.27
N VAL A 6 18.33 -2.65 1.46
CA VAL A 6 17.59 -3.85 1.01
C VAL A 6 16.29 -4.02 1.79
N LEU A 7 16.32 -3.81 3.11
CA LEU A 7 15.13 -3.87 3.96
C LEU A 7 14.09 -2.81 3.53
N LEU A 8 14.56 -1.59 3.25
CA LEU A 8 13.69 -0.49 2.81
C LEU A 8 13.07 -0.79 1.44
N GLY A 9 13.86 -1.32 0.49
CA GLY A 9 13.37 -1.73 -0.82
C GLY A 9 12.31 -2.83 -0.72
N GLY A 10 12.56 -3.86 0.11
CA GLY A 10 11.59 -4.93 0.35
C GLY A 10 10.30 -4.43 0.97
N LEU A 11 10.39 -3.50 1.93
CA LEU A 11 9.22 -2.89 2.56
C LEU A 11 8.37 -2.09 1.56
N VAL A 12 9.01 -1.33 0.65
CA VAL A 12 8.31 -0.59 -0.41
C VAL A 12 7.58 -1.55 -1.36
N VAL A 13 8.22 -2.64 -1.76
CA VAL A 13 7.60 -3.65 -2.64
C VAL A 13 6.42 -4.33 -1.95
N ALA A 14 6.55 -4.68 -0.67
CA ALA A 14 5.47 -5.28 0.11
C ALA A 14 4.26 -4.34 0.25
N LEU A 15 4.49 -3.06 0.55
CA LEU A 15 3.44 -2.04 0.62
C LEU A 15 2.75 -1.81 -0.73
N ALA A 16 3.51 -1.79 -1.81
CA ALA A 16 2.96 -1.66 -3.16
C ALA A 16 2.08 -2.86 -3.53
N ALA A 17 2.53 -4.08 -3.24
CA ALA A 17 1.77 -5.29 -3.48
C ALA A 17 0.48 -5.33 -2.65
N ALA A 18 0.53 -4.92 -1.38
CA ALA A 18 -0.64 -4.83 -0.51
C ALA A 18 -1.67 -3.81 -1.05
N ALA A 19 -1.21 -2.64 -1.50
CA ALA A 19 -2.08 -1.63 -2.09
C ALA A 19 -2.74 -2.11 -3.39
N LEU A 20 -1.97 -2.78 -4.27
CA LEU A 20 -2.49 -3.37 -5.51
C LEU A 20 -3.54 -4.45 -5.25
N ALA A 21 -3.29 -5.35 -4.29
CA ALA A 21 -4.23 -6.39 -3.92
C ALA A 21 -5.54 -5.80 -3.35
N ALA A 22 -5.44 -4.79 -2.50
CA ALA A 22 -6.60 -4.08 -1.96
C ALA A 22 -7.41 -3.36 -3.07
N LEU A 23 -6.73 -2.65 -3.97
CA LEU A 23 -7.37 -1.97 -5.10
C LEU A 23 -8.04 -2.94 -6.08
N ALA A 24 -7.40 -4.09 -6.36
CA ALA A 24 -7.98 -5.14 -7.20
C ALA A 24 -9.26 -5.72 -6.57
N TRP A 25 -9.27 -5.91 -5.26
CA TRP A 25 -10.45 -6.36 -4.53
C TRP A 25 -11.59 -5.33 -4.57
N ILE A 26 -11.26 -4.05 -4.35
CA ILE A 26 -12.22 -2.94 -4.46
C ILE A 26 -12.80 -2.87 -5.88
N ALA A 27 -11.96 -2.94 -6.91
CA ALA A 27 -12.42 -2.96 -8.30
C ALA A 27 -13.34 -4.15 -8.58
N CYS A 28 -13.02 -5.35 -8.05
CA CYS A 28 -13.87 -6.53 -8.18
C CYS A 28 -15.23 -6.37 -7.47
N TYR A 29 -15.23 -5.67 -6.33
CA TYR A 29 -16.45 -5.34 -5.59
C TYR A 29 -17.33 -4.33 -6.34
N GLU A 30 -16.75 -3.27 -6.89
CA GLU A 30 -17.46 -2.25 -7.66
C GLU A 30 -18.16 -2.84 -8.90
N VAL A 31 -17.50 -3.77 -9.61
CA VAL A 31 -18.11 -4.49 -10.74
C VAL A 31 -19.07 -5.62 -10.31
N ARG A 32 -19.32 -5.78 -9.00
CA ARG A 32 -20.16 -6.82 -8.38
C ARG A 32 -19.79 -8.26 -8.77
N ALA A 33 -18.56 -8.48 -9.24
CA ALA A 33 -18.07 -9.81 -9.61
C ALA A 33 -17.62 -10.60 -8.36
N CYS A 34 -17.30 -9.91 -7.27
CA CYS A 34 -16.93 -10.51 -5.99
C CYS A 34 -18.00 -10.21 -4.92
N GLU A 35 -18.41 -11.24 -4.16
CA GLU A 35 -19.18 -11.03 -2.92
C GLU A 35 -18.33 -10.25 -1.92
N GLY A 36 -18.89 -9.17 -1.36
CA GLY A 36 -18.18 -8.36 -0.39
C GLY A 36 -19.10 -7.83 0.70
N ASN A 37 -18.63 -8.00 1.93
CA ASN A 37 -19.24 -7.38 3.08
C ASN A 37 -18.80 -5.90 3.11
N PRO A 38 -19.70 -4.93 3.32
CA PRO A 38 -19.32 -3.52 3.45
C PRO A 38 -18.20 -3.29 4.46
N HIS A 39 -18.10 -4.11 5.52
CA HIS A 39 -16.99 -4.04 6.48
C HIS A 39 -15.62 -4.43 5.91
N THR A 40 -15.54 -5.41 5.01
CA THR A 40 -14.27 -5.78 4.38
C THR A 40 -13.85 -4.74 3.35
N TYR A 41 -14.81 -4.12 2.64
CA TYR A 41 -14.54 -3.01 1.72
C TYR A 41 -13.84 -1.84 2.42
N THR A 42 -14.39 -1.36 3.54
CA THR A 42 -13.77 -0.25 4.29
C THR A 42 -12.38 -0.62 4.81
N GLY A 43 -12.18 -1.88 5.20
CA GLY A 43 -10.88 -2.40 5.62
C GLY A 43 -9.84 -2.34 4.50
N TYR A 44 -10.17 -2.83 3.31
CA TYR A 44 -9.25 -2.80 2.15
C TYR A 44 -8.96 -1.37 1.68
N VAL A 45 -9.95 -0.49 1.68
CA VAL A 45 -9.75 0.94 1.38
C VAL A 45 -8.79 1.58 2.37
N LEU A 46 -8.97 1.31 3.67
CA LEU A 46 -8.10 1.85 4.72
C LEU A 46 -6.67 1.33 4.57
N VAL A 47 -6.49 0.04 4.25
CA VAL A 47 -5.17 -0.56 3.98
C VAL A 47 -4.50 0.10 2.77
N ALA A 48 -5.24 0.34 1.68
CA ALA A 48 -4.70 1.01 0.51
C ALA A 48 -4.24 2.45 0.83
N ILE A 49 -5.07 3.21 1.55
CA ILE A 49 -4.75 4.58 1.96
C ILE A 49 -3.52 4.61 2.86
N LEU A 50 -3.50 3.79 3.92
CA LEU A 50 -2.37 3.69 4.85
C LEU A 50 -1.07 3.31 4.13
N SER A 51 -1.14 2.35 3.22
CA SER A 51 0.04 1.90 2.45
C SER A 51 0.61 3.02 1.59
N LEU A 52 -0.25 3.77 0.89
CA LEU A 52 0.15 4.93 0.08
C LEU A 52 0.70 6.08 0.94
N LEU A 53 0.11 6.32 2.11
CA LEU A 53 0.55 7.35 3.05
C LEU A 53 1.96 7.03 3.57
N ILE A 54 2.22 5.78 3.94
CA ILE A 54 3.54 5.32 4.39
C ILE A 54 4.56 5.44 3.25
N LEU A 55 4.19 5.04 2.03
CA LEU A 55 5.06 5.18 0.85
C LEU A 55 5.43 6.66 0.60
N SER A 56 4.44 7.55 0.65
CA SER A 56 4.62 8.99 0.50
C SER A 56 5.55 9.56 1.57
N LEU A 57 5.33 9.22 2.85
CA LEU A 57 6.19 9.61 3.97
C LEU A 57 7.63 9.14 3.77
N MET A 58 7.83 7.88 3.38
CA MET A 58 9.17 7.34 3.09
C MET A 58 9.86 8.10 1.95
N HIS A 59 9.09 8.50 0.94
CA HIS A 59 9.62 9.26 -0.19
C HIS A 59 10.03 10.67 0.22
N VAL A 60 9.19 11.38 0.99
CA VAL A 60 9.50 12.72 1.52
C VAL A 60 10.70 12.70 2.46
N VAL A 61 10.75 11.72 3.37
CA VAL A 61 11.87 11.55 4.31
C VAL A 61 13.17 11.22 3.56
N SER A 62 13.11 10.31 2.58
CA SER A 62 14.27 10.01 1.72
C SER A 62 14.75 11.20 0.90
N ALA A 63 13.82 12.02 0.39
CA ALA A 63 14.14 13.23 -0.37
C ALA A 63 14.77 14.31 0.53
N LYS A 64 14.26 14.48 1.76
CA LYS A 64 14.83 15.41 2.74
C LYS A 64 16.18 14.96 3.29
N LEU A 65 16.40 13.66 3.52
CA LEU A 65 17.68 13.11 3.99
C LEU A 65 18.78 13.07 2.92
N ARG A 66 18.44 13.23 1.64
CA ARG A 66 19.42 13.34 0.54
C ARG A 66 19.97 14.76 0.35
N LYS A 67 19.38 15.78 0.98
CA LYS A 67 19.91 17.15 1.04
C LYS A 67 20.66 17.36 2.34
#